data_AF-A0A950PGP9-F1
#
_entry.id   AF-A0A950PGP9-F1
#
_cell.length_a   1.000
_cell.length_b   1.000
_cell.length_c   1.000
_cell.angle_alpha   90.00
_cell.angle_beta   90.00
_cell.angle_gamma   90.00
#
_symmetry.space_group_name_H-M   'P 1'
#
loop_
_entity.id
_entity.type
_entity.pdbx_description
1 polymer ?
#
loop_
_entity_poly.entity_id
_entity_poly.type
_entity_poly.pdbx_seq_one_letter_code
_entity_poly.pdbx_strand_id
1 'polypeptide(L)' 'KVVGFVASAPDFTGQPAVLNGASELLGEVLGEAGVHARSAVGVAVLPLDAPVEVEIQVEIEP' A
#
# COMPACT_ATOMS: atom_id res chain seq x y z
N LYS A 1 1.46 -7.53 6.84
CA LYS A 1 0.27 -7.20 6.01
C LYS A 1 0.34 -5.73 5.62
N VAL A 2 0.06 -5.39 4.37
CA VAL A 2 0.02 -4.00 3.88
C VAL A 2 -1.39 -3.65 3.41
N VAL A 3 -1.91 -2.48 3.79
CA VAL A 3 -3.17 -1.93 3.27
C VAL A 3 -2.86 -0.59 2.63
N GLY A 4 -3.16 -0.45 1.34
CA GLY A 4 -3.00 0.80 0.60
C GLY A 4 -4.34 1.43 0.29
N PHE A 5 -4.48 2.70 0.66
CA PHE A 5 -5.59 3.55 0.29
C PHE A 5 -5.11 4.51 -0.78
N VAL A 6 -5.76 4.51 -1.94
CA VAL A 6 -5.40 5.36 -3.08
C VAL A 6 -6.55 6.32 -3.33
N ALA A 7 -6.29 7.62 -3.20
CA ALA A 7 -7.27 8.63 -3.59
C ALA A 7 -7.57 8.47 -5.09
N SER A 8 -8.79 8.05 -5.42
CA SER A 8 -9.15 7.57 -6.75
C SER A 8 -10.44 8.19 -7.24
N ALA A 9 -10.49 8.54 -8.52
CA ALA A 9 -11.75 8.76 -9.20
C ALA A 9 -12.57 7.45 -9.24
N PRO A 10 -13.92 7.49 -9.29
CA PRO A 10 -14.76 6.29 -9.26
C PRO A 10 -14.51 5.29 -10.40
N ASP A 11 -13.99 5.76 -11.53
CA ASP A 11 -13.67 4.97 -12.72
C ASP A 11 -12.22 4.47 -12.75
N PHE A 12 -11.37 4.94 -11.85
CA PHE A 12 -10.00 4.46 -11.73
C PHE A 12 -9.96 3.09 -11.04
N THR A 13 -9.32 2.12 -11.68
CA THR A 13 -9.19 0.73 -11.19
C THR A 13 -7.72 0.27 -11.09
N GLY A 14 -6.78 1.20 -11.23
CA GLY A 14 -5.33 0.93 -11.23
C GLY A 14 -4.67 0.90 -9.86
N GLN A 15 -5.44 0.88 -8.76
CA GLN A 15 -4.90 0.91 -7.39
C GLN A 15 -3.88 -0.21 -7.11
N PRO A 16 -4.03 -1.46 -7.61
CA PRO A 16 -3.02 -2.50 -7.41
C PRO A 16 -1.64 -2.13 -7.98
N ALA A 17 -1.60 -1.42 -9.12
CA ALA A 17 -0.35 -0.99 -9.73
C ALA A 17 0.28 0.19 -8.97
N VAL A 18 -0.54 1.13 -8.48
CA VAL A 18 -0.05 2.23 -7.62
C VAL A 18 0.61 1.67 -6.36
N LEU A 19 -0.01 0.68 -5.71
CA LEU A 19 0.51 0.09 -4.48
C LEU A 19 1.74 -0.82 -4.71
N ASN A 20 2.07 -1.17 -5.95
CA ASN A 20 3.32 -1.89 -6.24
C ASN A 20 4.54 -1.10 -5.76
N GLY A 21 4.53 0.24 -5.81
CA GLY A 21 5.65 1.04 -5.32
C GLY A 21 6.00 0.76 -3.85
N ALA A 22 4.98 0.59 -3.00
CA ALA A 22 5.18 0.18 -1.61
C ALA A 22 5.66 -1.28 -1.50
N SER A 23 5.05 -2.19 -2.29
CA SER A 23 5.41 -3.61 -2.24
C SER A 23 6.84 -3.89 -2.72
N GLU A 24 7.26 -3.24 -3.82
CA GLU A 24 8.59 -3.35 -4.40
C GLU A 24 9.64 -2.77 -3.46
N LEU A 25 9.40 -1.59 -2.88
CA LEU A 25 10.31 -0.98 -1.90
C LEU A 25 10.51 -1.87 -0.67
N LEU A 26 9.42 -2.42 -0.11
CA LEU A 26 9.52 -3.33 1.03
C LEU A 26 10.29 -4.60 0.68
N GLY A 27 10.08 -5.16 -0.52
CA GLY A 27 10.84 -6.31 -1.02
C GLY A 27 12.32 -6.00 -1.24
N GLU A 28 12.65 -4.83 -1.77
CA GLU A 28 14.03 -4.38 -2.01
C GLU A 28 14.79 -4.18 -0.68
N VAL A 29 14.16 -3.52 0.29
CA VAL A 29 14.82 -3.14 1.55
C VAL A 29 14.84 -4.28 2.57
N LEU A 30 13.80 -5.12 2.61
CA LEU A 30 13.63 -6.16 3.64
C LEU A 30 13.82 -7.60 3.11
N GLY A 31 14.01 -7.78 1.80
CA GLY A 31 14.19 -9.11 1.19
C GLY A 31 12.99 -10.02 1.44
N GLU A 32 13.25 -11.27 1.86
CA GLU A 32 12.18 -12.25 2.15
C GLU A 32 11.22 -11.78 3.25
N ALA A 33 11.71 -11.05 4.26
CA ALA A 33 10.87 -10.46 5.31
C ALA A 33 9.94 -9.37 4.78
N GLY A 34 10.24 -8.82 3.60
CA GLY A 34 9.41 -7.86 2.88
C GLY A 34 8.21 -8.48 2.17
N VAL A 35 8.10 -9.81 2.08
CA VAL A 35 6.95 -10.47 1.43
C VAL A 35 5.72 -10.39 2.32
N HIS A 36 4.59 -9.91 1.77
CA HIS A 36 3.38 -9.65 2.55
C HIS A 36 2.09 -9.90 1.76
N ALA A 37 1.04 -10.28 2.47
CA ALA A 37 -0.33 -10.13 1.98
C ALA A 37 -0.71 -8.64 1.91
N ARG A 38 -1.53 -8.27 0.91
CA ARG A 38 -1.96 -6.88 0.72
C ARG A 38 -3.42 -6.70 0.30
N SER A 39 -3.94 -5.50 0.58
CA SER A 39 -5.16 -4.94 -0.03
C SER A 39 -4.84 -3.58 -0.65
N ALA A 40 -5.36 -3.30 -1.84
CA ALA A 40 -5.28 -2.00 -2.49
C ALA A 40 -6.70 -1.54 -2.83
N VAL A 41 -7.14 -0.42 -2.25
CA VAL A 41 -8.52 0.07 -2.40
C VAL A 41 -8.55 1.54 -2.79
N GLY A 42 -9.52 1.90 -3.63
CA GLY A 42 -9.82 3.29 -3.95
C GLY A 42 -10.60 3.94 -2.81
N VAL A 43 -10.23 5.17 -2.45
CA VAL A 43 -10.96 6.03 -1.51
C VAL A 43 -11.23 7.38 -2.14
N ALA A 44 -12.27 8.08 -1.67
CA ALA A 44 -12.65 9.37 -2.24
C ALA A 44 -11.66 10.49 -1.92
N VAL A 45 -11.10 10.50 -0.71
CA VAL A 45 -10.16 11.51 -0.23
C VAL A 45 -9.36 10.96 0.96
N LEU A 46 -8.15 11.48 1.18
CA LEU A 46 -7.30 11.19 2.33
C LEU A 46 -6.96 12.47 3.11
N PRO A 47 -6.53 12.36 4.38
CA PRO A 47 -6.02 13.50 5.12
C PRO A 47 -4.90 14.23 4.38
N LEU A 48 -4.84 15.56 4.53
CA LEU A 48 -3.85 16.42 3.90
C LEU A 48 -3.83 16.39 2.36
N ASP A 49 -4.90 15.89 1.72
CA ASP A 49 -4.99 15.70 0.27
C ASP A 49 -3.88 14.78 -0.27
N ALA A 50 -3.46 13.80 0.55
CA ALA A 50 -2.46 12.82 0.15
C ALA A 50 -2.99 11.92 -0.98
N PRO A 51 -2.17 11.59 -2.00
CA PRO A 51 -2.59 10.69 -3.08
C PRO A 51 -2.65 9.23 -2.63
N VAL A 52 -1.81 8.83 -1.67
CA VAL A 52 -1.70 7.46 -1.17
C VAL A 52 -1.42 7.49 0.34
N GLU A 53 -2.11 6.62 1.08
CA GLU A 53 -1.80 6.30 2.47
C GLU A 53 -1.54 4.79 2.58
N VAL A 54 -0.50 4.42 3.35
CA VAL A 54 -0.08 3.01 3.52
C VAL A 54 -0.08 2.66 5.00
N GLU A 55 -0.89 1.68 5.38
CA GLU A 55 -0.90 1.06 6.70
C GLU A 55 -0.15 -0.27 6.63
N ILE A 56 0.72 -0.53 7.61
CA ILE A 56 1.50 -1.77 7.69
C ILE A 56 1.34 -2.39 9.07
N GLN A 57 0.97 -3.67 9.09
CA GLN A 57 1.07 -4.54 10.26
C GLN A 57 2.27 -5.46 10.07
N VAL A 58 3.21 -5.41 11.02
CA VAL A 58 4.47 -6.19 10.99
C VAL A 58 4.54 -7.14 12.18
N GLU A 59 5.23 -8.26 11.97
CA GLU A 59 5.74 -9.09 13.06
C GLU A 59 7.14 -8.60 13.43
N ILE A 60 7.46 -8.61 14.71
CA ILE A 60 8.77 -8.23 15.25
C ILE A 60 9.39 -9.43 15.94
N GLU A 61 10.71 -9.58 15.81
CA GLU A 61 11.43 -10.57 16.60
C GLU A 61 11.31 -10.21 18.10
N PRO A 62 11.15 -11.21 18.98
CA PRO A 62 11.08 -10.99 20.43
C PRO A 62 12.35 -10.40 21.03
#